data_AF-A0A8C0UJ47-F1
#
_entry.id   AF-A0A8C0UJ47-F1
#
_cell.length_a   1.000
_cell.length_b   1.000
_cell.length_c   1.000
_cell.angle_alpha   90.00
_cell.angle_beta   90.00
_cell.angle_gamma   90.00
#
_symmetry.space_group_name_H-M   'P 1'
#
loop_
_entity.id
_entity.type
_entity.pdbx_description
1 polymer ?
#
loop_
_entity_poly.entity_id
_entity_poly.type
_entity_poly.pdbx_seq_one_letter_code
_entity_poly.pdbx_strand_id
1 'polypeptide(L)' 'MIMKEISYILPCLHQFCYTCILQWAESTPKCPLCKRRILSILHSSHVILIVHICCLLLSLAQYSFAYTNIF' A
#
# COMPACT_ATOMS: atom_id res chain seq x y z
N MET A 1 -11.16 6.84 21.39
CA MET A 1 -10.67 5.76 20.51
C MET A 1 -9.86 6.41 19.39
N ILE A 2 -8.53 6.37 19.46
CA ILE A 2 -7.68 6.90 18.38
C ILE A 2 -7.46 5.75 17.39
N MET A 3 -8.11 5.82 16.22
CA MET A 3 -7.78 4.97 15.09
C MET A 3 -6.34 5.28 14.66
N LYS A 4 -5.39 4.44 15.06
CA LYS A 4 -4.04 4.47 14.49
C LYS A 4 -4.13 3.92 13.08
N GLU A 5 -4.43 4.78 12.13
CA GLU A 5 -4.45 4.38 10.74
C GLU A 5 -3.03 4.10 10.26
N ILE A 6 -2.86 2.96 9.61
CA ILE A 6 -1.56 2.47 9.14
C ILE A 6 -1.27 3.08 7.78
N SER A 7 0.00 3.35 7.50
CA SER A 7 0.45 3.89 6.22
C SER A 7 1.77 3.25 5.77
N TYR A 8 2.01 3.24 4.48
CA TYR A 8 3.16 2.63 3.84
C TYR A 8 3.92 3.66 3.01
N ILE A 9 5.25 3.59 3.04
CA ILE A 9 6.10 4.57 2.36
C ILE A 9 6.66 3.97 1.07
N LEU A 10 6.39 4.58 -0.09
CA LEU A 10 7.01 4.20 -1.36
C LEU A 10 8.39 4.87 -1.55
N PRO A 11 9.36 4.16 -2.14
CA PRO A 11 9.27 2.80 -2.72
C PRO A 11 9.60 1.66 -1.75
N CYS A 12 9.99 1.96 -0.50
CA CYS A 12 10.50 0.94 0.42
C CYS A 12 9.44 0.07 1.11
N LEU A 13 8.16 0.43 0.99
CA LEU A 13 6.99 -0.25 1.57
C LEU A 13 7.06 -0.46 3.09
N HIS A 14 7.83 0.36 3.81
CA HIS A 14 7.87 0.31 5.26
C HIS A 14 6.59 0.88 5.88
N GLN A 15 6.10 0.21 6.92
CA GLN A 15 4.85 0.51 7.60
C GLN A 15 5.07 1.44 8.80
N PHE A 16 4.25 2.49 8.90
CA PHE A 16 4.25 3.43 10.02
C PHE A 16 2.82 3.91 10.33
N CYS A 17 2.62 4.49 11.52
CA CYS A 17 1.37 5.21 11.82
C CYS A 17 1.26 6.44 10.89
N TYR A 18 0.07 6.68 10.34
CA TYR A 18 -0.17 7.77 9.40
C TYR A 18 0.24 9.13 9.97
N THR A 19 -0.22 9.45 11.19
CA THR A 19 0.12 10.71 11.87
C THR A 19 1.62 10.86 12.09
N CYS A 20 2.29 9.79 12.53
CA CYS A 20 3.73 9.80 12.77
C CYS A 20 4.53 10.03 11.48
N ILE A 21 4.17 9.36 10.38
CA ILE A 21 4.92 9.53 9.14
C ILE A 21 4.60 10.85 8.44
N LEU A 22 3.39 11.38 8.62
CA LEU A 22 3.00 12.69 8.10
C LEU A 22 3.85 13.79 8.73
N GLN A 23 3.91 13.83 10.06
CA GLN A 23 4.75 14.77 10.81
C GLN A 23 6.24 14.61 10.48
N TRP A 24 6.68 13.36 10.31
CA TRP A 24 8.05 13.08 9.91
C TRP A 24 8.36 13.63 8.51
N ALA A 25 7.46 13.45 7.55
CA ALA A 25 7.66 13.89 6.17
C ALA A 25 7.73 15.42 6.03
N GLU A 26 7.08 16.18 6.92
CA GLU A 26 7.17 17.64 6.97
C GLU A 26 8.60 18.12 7.29
N SER A 27 9.28 17.44 8.20
CA SER A 27 10.65 17.78 8.60
C SER A 27 11.71 17.08 7.75
N THR A 28 11.47 15.82 7.38
CA THR A 28 12.44 14.96 6.72
C THR A 28 11.73 13.98 5.77
N PRO A 29 11.70 14.26 4.45
CA PRO A 29 11.06 13.41 3.46
C PRO A 29 11.93 12.18 3.11
N LYS A 30 12.44 11.48 4.12
CA LYS A 30 13.23 10.25 4.00
C LYS A 30 12.68 9.20 4.95
N CYS A 31 12.65 7.96 4.51
CA CYS A 31 12.22 6.83 5.32
C CYS A 31 13.09 6.71 6.59
N PRO A 32 12.49 6.59 7.79
CA PRO A 32 13.24 6.46 9.04
C PRO A 32 14.15 5.22 9.08
N LEU A 33 13.73 4.12 8.45
CA LEU A 33 14.44 2.83 8.49
C LEU A 33 15.58 2.77 7.47
N CYS A 34 15.29 3.05 6.20
CA CYS A 34 16.26 2.87 5.12
C CYS A 34 16.86 4.18 4.59
N LYS A 35 16.47 5.33 5.16
CA LYS A 35 16.93 6.68 4.77
C LYS A 35 16.67 7.04 3.29
N ARG A 36 15.89 6.23 2.57
CA ARG A 36 15.52 6.45 1.17
C ARG A 36 14.49 7.56 1.07
N ARG A 37 14.54 8.38 0.02
CA ARG A 37 13.58 9.47 -0.19
C ARG A 37 12.15 8.91 -0.28
N ILE A 38 11.23 9.55 0.42
CA ILE A 38 9.80 9.24 0.35
C ILE A 38 9.26 9.81 -0.95
N LEU A 39 8.64 8.98 -1.77
CA LEU A 39 7.96 9.43 -3.00
C LEU A 39 6.47 9.59 -2.78
N SER A 40 5.86 8.68 -2.03
CA SER A 40 4.44 8.71 -1.72
C SER A 40 4.16 7.99 -0.41
N ILE A 41 3.13 8.43 0.31
CA ILE A 41 2.63 7.81 1.53
C ILE A 41 1.27 7.20 1.19
N LEU A 42 1.18 5.87 1.19
CA LEU A 42 -0.07 5.17 0.99
C LEU A 42 -0.78 4.97 2.32
N HIS A 43 -2.04 5.36 2.37
CA HIS A 43 -2.88 5.14 3.51
C HIS A 43 -3.55 3.76 3.47
N SER A 44 -3.68 3.06 4.60
CA SER A 44 -4.20 1.69 4.65
C SER A 44 -5.60 1.56 4.03
N SER A 45 -6.44 2.59 4.10
CA SER A 45 -7.76 2.57 3.44
C SER A 45 -7.66 2.45 1.91
N HIS A 46 -6.62 3.02 1.30
CA HIS A 46 -6.32 2.91 -0.13
C HIS A 46 -5.53 1.63 -0.48
N VAL A 47 -4.66 1.16 0.42
CA VAL A 47 -3.91 -0.09 0.21
C VAL A 47 -4.83 -1.30 0.19
N ILE A 48 -5.83 -1.35 1.08
CA ILE A 48 -6.84 -2.40 1.05
C ILE A 48 -7.58 -2.38 -0.29
N LEU A 49 -7.98 -1.20 -0.79
CA LEU A 49 -8.65 -1.10 -2.10
C LEU A 49 -7.75 -1.60 -3.24
N ILE A 50 -6.47 -1.22 -3.26
CA ILE A 50 -5.52 -1.65 -4.29
C ILE A 50 -5.24 -3.16 -4.21
N VAL A 51 -5.01 -3.71 -3.02
CA VAL A 51 -4.78 -5.15 -2.83
C VAL A 51 -6.05 -5.95 -3.14
N HIS A 52 -7.21 -5.47 -2.73
CA HIS A 52 -8.50 -6.14 -2.96
C HIS A 52 -8.90 -6.09 -4.44
N ILE A 53 -8.71 -4.94 -5.11
CA ILE A 53 -8.89 -4.81 -6.57
C ILE A 53 -7.88 -5.68 -7.32
N CYS A 54 -6.60 -5.68 -6.92
CA CYS A 54 -5.59 -6.53 -7.56
C CYS A 54 -5.90 -8.02 -7.37
N CYS A 55 -6.38 -8.42 -6.19
CA CYS A 55 -6.81 -9.79 -5.90
C CYS A 55 -8.06 -10.18 -6.71
N LEU A 56 -9.04 -9.29 -6.83
CA LEU A 56 -10.23 -9.48 -7.69
C LEU A 56 -9.85 -9.59 -9.18
N LEU A 57 -8.89 -8.78 -9.65
CA LEU A 57 -8.40 -8.87 -11.02
C LEU A 57 -7.62 -10.17 -11.26
N LEU A 58 -6.84 -10.64 -10.29
CA LEU A 58 -6.13 -11.93 -10.36
C LEU A 58 -7.10 -13.12 -10.31
N SER A 59 -8.15 -13.08 -9.48
CA SER A 59 -9.15 -14.16 -9.44
C SER A 59 -10.00 -14.19 -10.72
N LEU A 60 -10.31 -13.03 -11.30
CA LEU A 60 -10.95 -12.94 -12.62
C LEU A 60 -10.01 -13.44 -13.74
N ALA A 61 -8.71 -13.16 -13.65
CA ALA A 61 -7.73 -13.69 -14.59
C ALA A 61 -7.62 -15.22 -14.52
N GLN A 62 -7.65 -15.80 -13.30
CA GLN A 62 -7.72 -17.25 -13.10
C GLN A 62 -9.03 -17.86 -13.63
N TYR A 63 -10.17 -17.18 -13.41
CA TYR A 63 -11.46 -17.61 -13.93
C TYR A 63 -11.51 -17.60 -15.47
N SER A 64 -10.92 -16.56 -16.08
CA SER A 64 -10.83 -16.43 -17.54
C SER A 64 -9.94 -17.52 -18.15
N PHE A 65 -8.83 -17.86 -17.50
CA PHE A 65 -7.92 -18.93 -17.96
C PHE A 65 -8.54 -20.33 -17.84
N ALA A 66 -9.37 -20.56 -16.82
CA ALA A 66 -10.14 -21.80 -16.67
C ALA A 66 -11.23 -21.91 -17.76
N TYR A 67 -11.86 -20.79 -18.15
CA TYR A 67 -12.89 -20.79 -19.19
C TYR A 67 -12.31 -21.00 -20.60
N THR A 68 -11.09 -20.50 -20.88
CA THR A 68 -10.41 -20.74 -22.16
C THR A 68 -9.72 -22.11 -22.28
N ASN A 69 -9.59 -22.87 -21.20
CA ASN A 69 -9.04 -24.25 -21.21
C ASN A 69 -10.11 -25.35 -21.12
N ILE A 70 -11.39 -24.97 -21.17
CA ILE A 70 -12.54 -25.89 -21.20
C ILE A 70 -13.21 -25.92 -22.59
N PHE A 71 -12.67 -25.19 -23.57
CA PHE A 71 -13.02 -25.29 -24.99
C PHE A 71 -11.81 -25.68 -25.83
#